data_AF-A0A220SH26-F1
#
_entry.id   AF-A0A220SH26-F1
#
_cell.length_a   1.000
_cell.length_b   1.000
_cell.length_c   1.000
_cell.angle_alpha   90.00
_cell.angle_beta   90.00
_cell.angle_gamma   90.00
#
_symmetry.space_group_name_H-M   'P 1'
#
loop_
_entity.id
_entity.type
_entity.pdbx_description
1 polymer ?
#
loop_
_entity_poly.entity_id
_entity_poly.type
_entity_poly.pdbx_seq_one_letter_code
_entity_poly.pdbx_strand_id
1 'polypeptide(L)'
;MRVKPQKWNEKEYGNEGNGFWVVAIVGQRVIWYNDIEEGFNISSYKEYGEIEEYLCNQDELKYAVMKLYKLIKFGENEAIYQDSQG
;
A
#
# COMPACT_ATOMS: atom_id res chain seq x y z
N MET A 1 -12.48 4.72 2.53
CA MET A 1 -13.58 3.73 2.52
C MET A 1 -12.98 2.35 2.75
N ARG A 2 -13.49 1.56 3.70
CA ARG A 2 -13.06 0.16 3.84
C ARG A 2 -13.72 -0.65 2.73
N VAL A 3 -12.95 -1.48 2.03
CA VAL A 3 -13.48 -2.44 1.06
C VAL A 3 -13.45 -3.83 1.67
N LYS A 4 -14.23 -4.78 1.12
CA LYS A 4 -13.98 -6.18 1.43
C LYS A 4 -12.58 -6.53 0.91
N PRO A 5 -11.75 -7.26 1.68
CA PRO A 5 -10.47 -7.73 1.19
C PRO A 5 -10.65 -8.42 -0.17
N GLN A 6 -9.89 -7.96 -1.16
CA GLN A 6 -9.91 -8.48 -2.52
C GLN A 6 -8.51 -8.42 -3.10
N LYS A 7 -8.16 -9.37 -3.95
CA LYS A 7 -6.86 -9.35 -4.63
C LYS A 7 -6.87 -8.37 -5.79
N TRP A 8 -5.88 -7.50 -5.82
CA TRP A 8 -5.58 -6.61 -6.94
C TRP A 8 -4.25 -7.00 -7.54
N ASN A 9 -4.15 -6.89 -8.86
CA ASN A 9 -2.94 -7.22 -9.59
C ASN A 9 -1.83 -6.21 -9.29
N GLU A 10 -0.62 -6.72 -9.12
CA GLU A 10 0.61 -5.93 -9.02
C GLU A 10 1.58 -6.58 -10.00
N LYS A 11 2.17 -5.77 -10.89
CA LYS A 11 2.78 -6.26 -12.14
C LYS A 11 4.21 -6.77 -11.95
N GLU A 12 4.92 -6.32 -10.92
CA GLU A 12 6.33 -6.62 -10.71
C GLU A 12 6.52 -7.94 -9.97
N TYR A 13 5.87 -8.12 -8.83
CA TYR A 13 6.06 -9.25 -7.91
C TYR A 13 4.75 -9.96 -7.53
N GLY A 14 3.59 -9.38 -7.84
CA GLY A 14 2.28 -9.94 -7.52
C GLY A 14 1.84 -11.15 -8.38
N ASN A 15 2.50 -11.42 -9.51
CA ASN A 15 2.01 -12.40 -10.50
C ASN A 15 1.86 -13.82 -9.95
N GLU A 16 2.81 -14.31 -9.14
CA GLU A 16 2.78 -15.67 -8.59
C GLU A 16 1.64 -15.87 -7.57
N GLY A 17 1.27 -14.80 -6.86
CA GLY A 17 0.21 -14.80 -5.85
C GLY A 17 -1.19 -14.48 -6.41
N ASN A 18 -1.34 -14.16 -7.69
CA ASN A 18 -2.52 -13.48 -8.25
C ASN A 18 -2.78 -12.11 -7.60
N GLY A 19 -1.71 -11.41 -7.26
CA GLY A 19 -1.74 -10.09 -6.66
C GLY A 19 -1.89 -10.10 -5.13
N PHE A 20 -2.04 -8.90 -4.58
CA PHE A 20 -2.04 -8.62 -3.15
C PHE A 20 -3.40 -8.20 -2.63
N TRP A 21 -3.63 -8.38 -1.33
CA TRP A 21 -4.91 -8.11 -0.70
C TRP A 21 -5.11 -6.62 -0.42
N VAL A 22 -5.97 -5.96 -1.21
CA VAL A 22 -6.40 -4.58 -0.93
C VAL A 22 -7.51 -4.58 0.11
N VAL A 23 -7.33 -3.79 1.17
CA VAL A 23 -8.25 -3.72 2.33
C VAL A 23 -8.94 -2.35 2.48
N ALA A 24 -8.37 -1.30 1.89
CA ALA A 24 -8.97 0.04 1.91
C ALA A 24 -8.64 0.84 0.64
N ILE A 25 -9.56 1.72 0.26
CA ILE A 25 -9.38 2.68 -0.83
C ILE A 25 -9.73 4.07 -0.31
N VAL A 26 -8.84 5.05 -0.53
CA VAL A 26 -9.04 6.44 -0.13
C VAL A 26 -8.50 7.36 -1.23
N GLY A 27 -9.41 8.04 -1.94
CA GLY A 27 -9.04 8.82 -3.12
C GLY A 27 -8.39 7.93 -4.19
N GLN A 28 -7.20 8.31 -4.65
CA GLN A 28 -6.38 7.55 -5.61
C GLN A 28 -5.28 6.72 -4.92
N ARG A 29 -5.52 6.28 -3.69
CA ARG A 29 -4.59 5.47 -2.89
C ARG A 29 -5.30 4.22 -2.36
N VAL A 30 -4.55 3.14 -2.25
CA VAL A 30 -4.99 1.88 -1.64
C VAL A 30 -4.10 1.50 -0.47
N ILE A 31 -4.68 0.85 0.54
CA ILE A 31 -3.92 0.08 1.54
C ILE A 31 -4.02 -1.38 1.15
N TRP A 32 -2.88 -2.04 1.04
CA TRP A 32 -2.77 -3.44 0.64
C TRP A 32 -1.83 -4.21 1.56
N TYR A 33 -2.09 -5.51 1.71
CA TYR A 33 -1.26 -6.42 2.48
C TYR A 33 -0.38 -7.23 1.55
N ASN A 34 0.93 -7.13 1.75
CA ASN A 34 1.95 -7.92 1.10
C ASN A 34 2.15 -9.20 1.92
N ASP A 35 1.68 -10.33 1.40
CA ASP A 35 1.77 -11.64 2.04
C ASP A 35 3.16 -12.28 1.94
N ILE A 36 4.05 -11.74 1.10
CA ILE A 36 5.46 -12.16 1.02
C ILE A 36 6.27 -11.53 2.16
N GLU A 37 6.04 -10.24 2.43
CA GLU A 37 6.77 -9.46 3.43
C GLU A 37 6.04 -9.37 4.78
N GLU A 38 4.84 -9.93 4.86
CA GLU A 38 3.95 -9.89 6.03
C GLU A 38 3.64 -8.47 6.56
N GLY A 39 3.35 -7.53 5.65
CA GLY A 39 3.18 -6.12 6.00
C GLY A 39 2.19 -5.33 5.15
N PHE A 40 1.75 -4.18 5.66
CA PHE A 40 0.84 -3.27 4.96
C PHE A 40 1.57 -2.14 4.24
N ASN A 41 1.10 -1.83 3.03
CA ASN A 41 1.67 -0.80 2.17
C ASN A 41 0.59 0.15 1.67
N ILE A 42 1.02 1.33 1.22
CA ILE A 42 0.16 2.33 0.59
C ILE A 42 0.72 2.60 -0.80
N SER A 43 -0.11 2.43 -1.83
CA SER A 43 0.30 2.75 -3.21
C SER A 43 -0.80 3.53 -3.92
N SER A 44 -0.42 4.18 -5.00
CA SER A 44 -1.38 4.78 -5.94
C SER A 44 -2.05 3.70 -6.79
N TYR A 45 -3.21 4.05 -7.36
CA TYR A 45 -3.81 3.29 -8.45
C TYR A 45 -4.41 4.23 -9.49
N LYS A 46 -4.32 3.84 -10.77
CA LYS A 46 -5.02 4.51 -11.89
C LYS A 46 -6.24 3.73 -12.35
N GLU A 47 -6.14 2.40 -12.34
CA GLU A 47 -7.20 1.48 -12.72
C GLU A 47 -7.63 0.65 -11.51
N TYR A 48 -8.94 0.54 -11.30
CA TYR A 48 -9.47 -0.27 -10.20
C TYR A 48 -9.08 -1.74 -10.41
N GLY A 49 -8.42 -2.34 -9.43
CA GLY A 49 -7.90 -3.70 -9.56
C GLY A 49 -6.40 -3.77 -9.83
N GLU A 50 -5.71 -2.63 -10.04
CA GLU A 50 -4.25 -2.57 -10.25
C GLU A 50 -3.56 -1.73 -9.17
N ILE A 51 -2.46 -2.26 -8.61
CA ILE A 51 -1.54 -1.56 -7.72
C ILE A 51 -0.37 -1.06 -8.57
N GLU A 52 -0.02 0.23 -8.49
CA GLU A 52 1.05 0.80 -9.35
C GLU A 52 2.47 0.54 -8.85
N GLU A 53 2.70 0.54 -7.53
CA GLU A 53 4.05 0.48 -6.95
C GLU A 53 4.10 -0.63 -5.90
N TYR A 54 5.02 -1.58 -6.11
CA TYR A 54 5.36 -2.59 -5.11
C TYR A 54 6.18 -1.98 -3.98
N LEU A 55 5.87 -2.36 -2.75
CA LEU A 55 6.59 -1.94 -1.56
C LEU A 55 6.73 -3.14 -0.61
N CYS A 56 7.83 -3.14 0.16
CA CYS A 56 8.18 -4.20 1.10
C CYS A 56 8.15 -3.75 2.57
N ASN A 57 7.30 -2.77 2.91
CA ASN A 57 7.19 -2.36 4.31
C ASN A 57 6.56 -3.47 5.16
N GLN A 58 7.08 -3.63 6.38
CA GLN A 58 6.57 -4.56 7.39
C GLN A 58 5.64 -3.84 8.40
N ASP A 59 4.88 -2.86 7.93
CA ASP A 59 4.00 -2.08 8.79
C ASP A 59 2.79 -2.90 9.23
N GLU A 60 2.43 -2.83 10.51
CA GLU A 60 1.08 -3.17 10.95
C GLU A 60 0.05 -2.20 10.32
N LEU A 61 -1.19 -2.68 10.12
CA LEU A 61 -2.28 -1.89 9.51
C LEU A 61 -2.47 -0.51 10.17
N LYS A 62 -2.33 -0.40 11.49
CA LYS A 62 -2.49 0.85 12.22
C LYS A 62 -1.49 1.93 11.75
N TYR A 63 -0.27 1.53 11.41
CA TYR A 63 0.76 2.45 10.94
C TYR A 63 0.49 2.90 9.51
N ALA A 64 0.09 1.98 8.61
CA ALA A 64 -0.34 2.33 7.26
C ALA A 64 -1.54 3.30 7.26
N VAL A 65 -2.54 3.07 8.13
CA VAL A 65 -3.67 4.01 8.28
C VAL A 65 -3.19 5.39 8.77
N MET A 66 -2.27 5.44 9.73
CA MET A 66 -1.73 6.72 10.23
C MET A 66 -0.90 7.45 9.19
N LYS A 67 -0.07 6.75 8.40
CA LYS A 67 0.68 7.32 7.27
C LYS A 67 -0.27 7.92 6.23
N LEU A 68 -1.30 7.17 5.83
CA LEU A 68 -2.30 7.65 4.87
C LEU A 68 -3.09 8.86 5.41
N TYR A 69 -3.41 8.86 6.70
CA TYR A 69 -4.06 10.01 7.34
C TYR A 69 -3.18 11.27 7.27
N LYS A 70 -1.89 11.16 7.60
CA LYS A 70 -0.93 12.27 7.52
C LYS A 70 -0.79 12.80 6.09
N LEU A 71 -0.62 11.89 5.12
CA LEU A 71 -0.61 12.21 3.69
C LEU A 71 -1.82 13.06 3.27
N ILE A 72 -3.03 12.64 3.68
CA ILE A 72 -4.27 13.35 3.33
C ILE A 72 -4.39 14.69 4.06
N LYS A 73 -3.98 14.77 5.33
CA LYS A 73 -4.16 15.96 6.15
C LYS A 73 -3.13 17.05 5.90
N PHE A 74 -1.90 16.66 5.61
CA PHE A 74 -0.75 17.56 5.57
C PHE A 74 -0.07 17.60 4.20
N GLY A 75 -0.39 16.67 3.28
CA GLY A 75 0.23 16.62 1.96
C GLY A 75 1.71 16.24 1.99
N GLU A 76 2.17 15.55 3.05
CA GLU A 76 3.58 15.16 3.19
C GLU A 76 4.04 14.29 2.02
N ASN A 77 5.08 14.72 1.29
CA ASN A 77 5.74 13.90 0.29
C ASN A 77 6.52 12.79 1.01
N GLU A 78 6.30 11.52 0.65
CA GLU A 78 7.09 10.34 1.08
C GLU A 78 8.51 10.32 0.50
N ALA A 79 9.13 11.49 0.30
CA ALA A 79 10.57 11.59 0.11
C ALA A 79 11.20 11.87 1.49
N ILE A 80 12.20 11.06 1.85
CA ILE A 80 12.97 11.08 3.11
C ILE A 80 12.32 10.22 4.21
N TYR A 81 12.44 8.90 4.09
CA TYR A 81 12.97 7.99 5.13
C TYR A 81 13.28 6.64 4.46
N GLN A 82 14.13 6.66 3.43
CA GLN A 82 14.96 5.52 3.10
C GLN A 82 16.38 5.95 3.47
N ASP A 83 17.05 5.14 4.29
CA ASP A 83 18.39 5.30 4.88
C ASP A 83 18.60 6.37 5.96
N SER A 84 18.43 5.95 7.22
CA SER A 84 19.29 6.38 8.34
C SER A 84 19.43 5.32 9.44
N GLN A 85 19.51 4.05 9.05
CA GLN A 85 20.11 2.99 9.87
C GLN A 85 21.26 2.38 9.09
N GLY A 86 22.42 3.03 9.21
CA GLY A 86 23.73 2.69 8.68
C GLY A 86 24.75 3.67 9.23
#